data_AF-A0A1X3P8C3-F1
#
_entry.id   AF-A0A1X3P8C3-F1
#
_cell.length_a   1.000
_cell.length_b   1.000
_cell.length_c   1.000
_cell.angle_alpha   90.00
_cell.angle_beta   90.00
_cell.angle_gamma   90.00
#
_symmetry.space_group_name_H-M   'P 1'
#
loop_
_entity.id
_entity.type
_entity.pdbx_description
1 polymer ?
#
loop_
_entity_poly.entity_id
_entity_poly.type
_entity_poly.pdbx_seq_one_letter_code
_entity_poly.pdbx_strand_id
1 'polypeptide(L)'
;MTTTAQKLAEAREYHQRAQARSDYYQRHLGVGTDDPGAVSGIRRRSTPRQVAQSSALTDRALDAAQEADRARVKVENLEAKLGREQKEAEADADATVDLDRLRPGDLIRHRVHGISVWDTVRRVNSKTVTCEPRWQGHDAPRIPHDRIRETRHQEDQS
;
A
#
# COMPACT_ATOMS: atom_id res chain seq x y z
N MET A 1 1.06 17.95 -6.32
CA MET A 1 0.58 16.66 -5.77
C MET A 1 1.78 15.95 -5.15
N THR A 2 1.71 15.50 -3.90
CA THR A 2 2.81 14.76 -3.24
C THR A 2 2.90 13.32 -3.76
N THR A 3 4.09 12.88 -4.16
CA THR A 3 4.33 11.52 -4.68
C THR A 3 4.35 10.47 -3.56
N THR A 4 4.19 9.18 -3.90
CA THR A 4 4.29 8.06 -2.94
C THR A 4 5.64 8.09 -2.20
N ALA A 5 6.72 8.43 -2.90
CA ALA A 5 8.06 8.56 -2.32
C ALA A 5 8.16 9.72 -1.29
N GLN A 6 7.55 10.87 -1.58
CA GLN A 6 7.51 12.00 -0.63
C GLN A 6 6.71 11.64 0.63
N LYS A 7 5.56 11.00 0.47
CA LYS A 7 4.74 10.50 1.60
C LYS A 7 5.48 9.47 2.44
N LEU A 8 6.30 8.63 1.81
CA LEU A 8 7.12 7.64 2.52
C LEU A 8 8.22 8.32 3.34
N ALA A 9 8.90 9.34 2.79
CA ALA A 9 9.91 10.10 3.52
C ALA A 9 9.31 10.78 4.76
N GLU A 10 8.18 11.47 4.60
CA GLU A 10 7.42 12.09 5.71
C GLU A 10 6.98 11.05 6.75
N ALA A 11 6.48 9.90 6.30
CA ALA A 11 6.05 8.82 7.20
C ALA A 11 7.22 8.21 8.00
N ARG A 12 8.40 8.06 7.38
CA ARG A 12 9.62 7.57 8.07
C ARG A 12 10.09 8.55 9.13
N GLU A 13 10.11 9.84 8.81
CA GLU A 13 10.48 10.87 9.78
C GLU A 13 9.49 10.93 10.96
N TYR A 14 8.19 10.81 10.68
CA TYR A 14 7.16 10.71 11.71
C TYR A 14 7.34 9.45 12.58
N HIS A 15 7.58 8.29 11.97
CA HIS A 15 7.85 7.05 12.69
C HIS A 15 9.08 7.17 13.61
N GLN A 16 10.18 7.77 13.15
CA GLN A 16 11.36 8.01 13.98
C GLN A 16 11.03 8.88 15.21
N ARG A 17 10.23 9.95 15.03
CA ARG A 17 9.80 10.81 16.13
C ARG A 17 8.87 10.08 17.12
N ALA A 18 7.92 9.29 16.62
CA ALA A 18 7.01 8.51 17.45
C ALA A 18 7.76 7.39 18.22
N GLN A 19 8.70 6.72 17.57
CA GLN A 19 9.54 5.70 18.20
C GLN A 19 10.43 6.31 19.29
N ALA A 20 11.09 7.44 19.03
CA ALA A 20 11.91 8.13 20.03
C ALA A 20 11.09 8.54 21.27
N ARG A 21 9.83 8.92 21.06
CA ARG A 21 8.89 9.22 22.15
C ARG A 21 8.52 7.97 22.94
N SER A 22 8.18 6.86 22.28
CA SER A 22 7.90 5.57 22.93
C SER A 22 9.10 5.07 23.75
N ASP A 23 10.30 5.08 23.15
CA ASP A 23 11.57 4.70 23.77
C ASP A 23 11.85 5.51 25.05
N TYR A 24 11.54 6.81 25.04
CA TYR A 24 11.70 7.67 26.22
C TYR A 24 10.85 7.19 27.40
N TYR A 25 9.56 6.90 27.17
CA TYR A 25 8.67 6.40 28.21
C TYR A 25 9.13 5.03 28.72
N GLN A 26 9.54 4.14 27.83
CA GLN A 26 10.03 2.81 28.20
C GLN A 26 11.32 2.88 29.04
N ARG A 27 12.31 3.69 28.63
CA ARG A 27 13.60 3.82 29.35
C ARG A 27 13.50 4.54 30.69
N HIS A 28 12.57 5.48 30.86
CA HIS A 28 12.56 6.35 32.05
C HIS A 28 11.46 6.01 33.06
N LEU A 29 10.42 5.30 32.65
CA LEU A 29 9.34 4.92 33.56
C LEU A 29 9.28 3.41 33.79
N GLY A 30 10.01 2.61 32.99
CA GLY A 30 9.90 1.15 33.01
C GLY A 30 8.51 0.65 32.60
N VAL A 31 7.70 1.54 32.04
CA VAL A 31 6.36 1.26 31.54
C VAL A 31 6.52 1.02 30.04
N GLY A 32 6.51 -0.25 29.66
CA GLY A 32 6.40 -0.69 28.26
C GLY A 32 5.01 -1.28 28.01
N THR A 33 4.72 -1.64 26.77
CA THR A 33 3.53 -2.42 26.40
C THR A 33 3.43 -3.74 27.16
N ASP A 34 4.55 -4.27 27.63
CA ASP A 34 4.67 -5.55 28.32
C ASP A 34 4.91 -5.41 29.84
N ASP A 35 4.58 -4.27 30.47
CA ASP A 35 4.71 -4.13 31.94
C ASP A 35 3.44 -4.63 32.67
N PRO A 36 3.43 -5.86 33.21
CA PRO A 36 2.28 -6.38 33.95
C PRO A 36 2.03 -5.59 35.24
N GLY A 37 3.02 -4.88 35.79
CA GLY A 37 2.89 -4.03 36.97
C GLY A 37 2.09 -2.75 36.71
N ALA A 38 2.15 -2.22 35.49
CA ALA A 38 1.34 -1.09 35.03
C ALA A 38 -0.12 -1.53 34.76
N VAL A 39 -0.32 -2.73 34.22
CA VAL A 39 -1.66 -3.29 33.91
C VAL A 39 -2.39 -3.81 35.15
N SER A 40 -1.66 -4.42 36.11
CA SER A 40 -2.23 -5.02 37.34
C SER A 40 -2.43 -4.04 38.50
N GLY A 41 -1.86 -2.82 38.41
CA GLY A 41 -1.97 -1.81 39.45
C GLY A 41 -1.32 -2.21 40.79
N ILE A 42 -0.37 -3.15 40.80
CA ILE A 42 0.27 -3.68 42.03
C ILE A 42 1.26 -2.69 42.66
N ARG A 43 1.81 -1.74 41.90
CA ARG A 43 2.66 -0.65 42.43
C ARG A 43 1.82 0.44 43.12
N ARG A 44 1.02 0.11 44.14
CA ARG A 44 0.20 1.10 44.88
C ARG A 44 1.03 1.88 45.90
N ARG A 45 1.29 3.16 45.61
CA ARG A 45 1.72 4.17 46.61
C ARG A 45 0.50 4.81 47.28
N SER A 46 0.69 5.29 48.49
CA SER A 46 -0.31 5.51 49.55
C SER A 46 -1.18 6.79 49.46
N THR A 47 -1.29 7.47 48.31
CA THR A 47 -2.23 8.61 48.18
C THR A 47 -2.98 8.67 46.83
N PRO A 48 -4.28 9.05 46.79
CA PRO A 48 -5.08 9.14 45.56
C PRO A 48 -4.49 10.05 44.48
N ARG A 49 -3.82 11.14 44.87
CA ARG A 49 -3.14 12.07 43.96
C ARG A 49 -1.95 11.43 43.24
N GLN A 50 -1.17 10.60 43.94
CA GLN A 50 -0.05 9.85 43.35
C GLN A 50 -0.53 8.74 42.40
N VAL A 51 -1.69 8.13 42.69
CA VAL A 51 -2.32 7.15 41.79
C VAL A 51 -2.79 7.83 40.48
N ALA A 52 -3.48 8.97 40.56
CA ALA A 52 -3.95 9.68 39.37
C ALA A 52 -2.79 10.18 38.47
N GLN A 53 -1.70 10.66 39.06
CA GLN A 53 -0.49 11.06 38.31
C GLN A 53 0.21 9.87 37.67
N SER A 54 0.24 8.71 38.35
CA SER A 54 0.77 7.46 37.80
C SER A 54 -0.04 6.99 36.60
N SER A 55 -1.38 6.92 36.72
CA SER A 55 -2.26 6.50 35.62
C SER A 55 -2.11 7.39 34.40
N ALA A 56 -2.12 8.72 34.58
CA ALA A 56 -1.95 9.66 33.47
C ALA A 56 -0.60 9.55 32.75
N LEU A 57 0.47 9.13 33.44
CA LEU A 57 1.77 8.87 32.83
C LEU A 57 1.78 7.54 32.06
N THR A 58 1.14 6.50 32.59
CA THR A 58 0.95 5.22 31.91
C THR A 58 0.15 5.38 30.62
N ASP A 59 -0.95 6.13 30.67
CA ASP A 59 -1.80 6.37 29.49
C ASP A 59 -1.00 7.08 28.37
N ARG A 60 -0.19 8.09 28.74
CA ARG A 60 0.70 8.78 27.77
C ARG A 60 1.76 7.86 27.18
N ALA A 61 2.26 6.89 27.95
CA ALA A 61 3.22 5.90 27.45
C ALA A 61 2.56 4.93 26.46
N LEU A 62 1.35 4.45 26.77
CA LEU A 62 0.57 3.60 25.88
C LEU A 62 0.19 4.32 24.58
N ASP A 63 -0.24 5.58 24.66
CA ASP A 63 -0.54 6.41 23.49
C ASP A 63 0.70 6.56 22.59
N ALA A 64 1.87 6.82 23.17
CA ALA A 64 3.13 6.93 22.42
C ALA A 64 3.52 5.61 21.74
N ALA A 65 3.34 4.47 22.41
CA ALA A 65 3.60 3.16 21.83
C ALA A 65 2.65 2.83 20.67
N GLN A 66 1.35 3.11 20.84
CA GLN A 66 0.36 2.95 19.76
C GLN A 66 0.63 3.89 18.58
N GLU A 67 1.05 5.12 18.85
CA GLU A 67 1.44 6.10 17.83
C GLU A 67 2.62 5.57 16.99
N ALA A 68 3.65 5.02 17.66
CA ALA A 68 4.80 4.41 16.99
C ALA A 68 4.39 3.19 16.13
N ASP A 69 3.54 2.31 16.65
CA ASP A 69 3.06 1.14 15.89
C ASP A 69 2.25 1.55 14.64
N ARG A 70 1.32 2.50 14.77
CA ARG A 70 0.56 3.03 13.63
C ARG A 70 1.48 3.67 12.59
N ALA A 71 2.51 4.38 13.02
CA ALA A 71 3.50 4.97 12.13
C ALA A 71 4.32 3.90 11.40
N ARG A 72 4.72 2.83 12.10
CA ARG A 72 5.42 1.67 11.51
C ARG A 72 4.59 1.03 10.40
N VAL A 73 3.34 0.66 10.71
CA VAL A 73 2.42 0.04 9.73
C VAL A 73 2.19 0.96 8.52
N LYS A 74 2.14 2.28 8.73
CA LYS A 74 2.03 3.25 7.64
C LYS A 74 3.27 3.25 6.74
N VAL A 75 4.48 3.20 7.32
CA VAL A 75 5.74 3.09 6.56
C VAL A 75 5.74 1.80 5.74
N GLU A 76 5.48 0.66 6.36
CA GLU A 76 5.43 -0.66 5.69
C GLU A 76 4.47 -0.66 4.49
N ASN A 77 3.26 -0.11 4.67
CA ASN A 77 2.28 -0.01 3.60
C ASN A 77 2.74 0.89 2.44
N LEU A 78 3.41 2.00 2.74
CA LEU A 78 3.92 2.92 1.72
C LEU A 78 5.14 2.33 0.99
N GLU A 79 6.01 1.61 1.68
CA GLU A 79 7.14 0.88 1.07
C GLU A 79 6.63 -0.21 0.14
N ALA A 80 5.68 -1.03 0.59
CA ALA A 80 5.06 -2.06 -0.24
C ALA A 80 4.37 -1.45 -1.47
N LYS A 81 3.72 -0.29 -1.32
CA LYS A 81 3.11 0.43 -2.43
C LYS A 81 4.16 0.93 -3.42
N LEU A 82 5.22 1.59 -2.95
CA LEU A 82 6.28 2.09 -3.81
C LEU A 82 6.97 0.96 -4.57
N GLY A 83 7.25 -0.16 -3.90
CA GLY A 83 7.85 -1.33 -4.55
C GLY A 83 6.96 -1.94 -5.64
N ARG A 84 5.64 -1.95 -5.47
CA ARG A 84 4.70 -2.35 -6.54
C ARG A 84 4.72 -1.37 -7.71
N GLU A 85 4.67 -0.06 -7.43
CA GLU A 85 4.72 0.98 -8.46
C GLU A 85 6.00 0.90 -9.29
N GLN A 86 7.15 0.63 -8.66
CA GLN A 86 8.44 0.46 -9.34
C GLN A 86 8.46 -0.78 -10.24
N LYS A 87 8.07 -1.94 -9.72
CA LYS A 87 7.99 -3.18 -10.52
C LYS A 87 7.05 -3.04 -11.72
N GLU A 88 5.92 -2.36 -11.54
CA GLU A 88 5.00 -2.07 -12.63
C GLU A 88 5.59 -1.11 -13.65
N ALA A 89 6.34 -0.09 -13.20
CA ALA A 89 7.00 0.85 -14.10
C ALA A 89 8.11 0.16 -14.93
N GLU A 90 8.88 -0.74 -14.31
CA GLU A 90 9.84 -1.60 -15.01
C GLU A 90 9.13 -2.48 -16.05
N ALA A 91 8.05 -3.15 -15.64
CA ALA A 91 7.26 -4.00 -16.54
C ALA A 91 6.56 -3.22 -17.65
N ASP A 92 6.24 -1.93 -17.48
CA ASP A 92 5.71 -1.05 -18.53
C ASP A 92 6.84 -0.54 -19.45
N ALA A 93 8.06 -0.35 -18.94
CA ALA A 93 9.21 0.07 -19.75
C ALA A 93 9.68 -1.02 -20.72
N ASP A 94 9.62 -2.27 -20.29
CA ASP A 94 9.98 -3.44 -21.11
C ASP A 94 8.83 -3.96 -21.99
N ALA A 95 7.64 -3.37 -21.89
CA ALA A 95 6.47 -3.85 -22.60
C ALA A 95 6.49 -3.46 -24.08
N THR A 96 6.37 -4.46 -24.95
CA THR A 96 6.16 -4.26 -26.38
C THR A 96 4.68 -4.03 -26.69
N VAL A 97 4.40 -2.98 -27.46
CA VAL A 97 3.08 -2.66 -27.99
C VAL A 97 3.14 -2.71 -29.50
N ASP A 98 2.61 -3.77 -30.09
CA ASP A 98 2.44 -3.94 -31.53
C ASP A 98 0.95 -3.96 -31.87
N LEU A 99 0.41 -2.77 -32.15
CA LEU A 99 -1.00 -2.60 -32.50
C LEU A 99 -1.30 -2.99 -33.95
N ASP A 100 -0.29 -2.95 -34.83
CA ASP A 100 -0.46 -3.22 -36.26
C ASP A 100 -0.62 -4.72 -36.52
N ARG A 101 -0.01 -5.55 -35.67
CA ARG A 101 -0.14 -7.01 -35.73
C ARG A 101 -1.26 -7.58 -34.87
N LEU A 102 -1.95 -6.76 -34.08
CA LEU A 102 -2.95 -7.21 -33.13
C LEU A 102 -4.17 -7.83 -33.84
N ARG A 103 -4.55 -9.05 -33.44
CA ARG A 103 -5.66 -9.82 -34.02
C ARG A 103 -6.65 -10.30 -32.96
N PRO A 104 -7.90 -10.62 -33.33
CA PRO A 104 -8.80 -11.37 -32.46
C PRO A 104 -8.15 -12.66 -31.94
N GLY A 105 -8.23 -12.91 -30.65
CA GLY A 105 -7.55 -14.02 -29.95
C GLY A 105 -6.28 -13.61 -29.20
N ASP A 106 -5.64 -12.49 -29.59
CA ASP A 106 -4.47 -11.97 -28.88
C ASP A 106 -4.84 -11.43 -27.48
N LEU A 107 -3.83 -11.22 -26.64
CA LEU A 107 -3.99 -10.64 -25.31
C LEU A 107 -3.44 -9.22 -25.26
N ILE A 108 -4.16 -8.32 -24.62
CA ILE A 108 -3.65 -6.97 -24.33
C ILE A 108 -3.63 -6.71 -22.83
N ARG A 109 -2.59 -6.02 -22.37
CA ARG A 109 -2.50 -5.47 -21.02
C ARG A 109 -2.90 -4.00 -21.04
N HIS A 110 -3.78 -3.60 -20.13
CA HIS A 110 -4.12 -2.19 -19.92
C HIS A 110 -4.38 -1.91 -18.43
N ARG A 111 -4.52 -0.64 -18.05
CA ARG A 111 -4.78 -0.25 -16.65
C ARG A 111 -6.23 0.17 -16.44
N VAL A 112 -6.88 -0.45 -15.47
CA VAL A 112 -8.22 -0.09 -14.98
C VAL A 112 -8.12 0.25 -13.50
N HIS A 113 -8.47 1.48 -13.12
CA HIS A 113 -8.42 1.95 -11.73
C HIS A 113 -7.06 1.69 -11.02
N GLY A 114 -5.95 1.78 -11.77
CA GLY A 114 -4.60 1.56 -11.23
C GLY A 114 -4.19 0.08 -11.13
N ILE A 115 -5.01 -0.84 -11.62
CA ILE A 115 -4.72 -2.28 -11.68
C ILE A 115 -4.44 -2.65 -13.14
N SER A 116 -3.31 -3.32 -13.38
CA SER A 116 -3.00 -3.91 -14.68
C SER A 116 -3.86 -5.14 -14.91
N VAL A 117 -4.52 -5.20 -16.07
CA VAL A 117 -5.33 -6.36 -16.43
C VAL A 117 -5.06 -6.81 -17.86
N TRP A 118 -5.08 -8.13 -18.02
CA TRP A 118 -5.02 -8.82 -19.29
C TRP A 118 -6.43 -9.14 -19.77
N ASP A 119 -6.74 -8.77 -21.02
CA ASP A 119 -8.01 -9.13 -21.66
C ASP A 119 -7.75 -9.68 -23.07
N THR A 120 -8.58 -10.64 -23.47
CA THR A 120 -8.56 -11.24 -24.81
C THR A 120 -9.21 -10.30 -25.82
N VAL A 121 -8.52 -10.08 -26.94
CA VAL A 121 -8.99 -9.26 -28.05
C VAL A 121 -10.11 -10.00 -28.76
N ARG A 122 -11.28 -9.35 -28.88
CA ARG A 122 -12.40 -9.85 -29.69
C ARG A 122 -12.45 -9.18 -31.06
N ARG A 123 -12.13 -7.89 -31.12
CA ARG A 123 -12.13 -7.10 -32.36
C ARG A 123 -11.18 -5.92 -32.25
N VAL A 124 -10.42 -5.66 -33.31
CA VAL A 124 -9.57 -4.48 -33.44
C VAL A 124 -10.24 -3.45 -34.36
N ASN A 125 -10.36 -2.21 -33.90
CA ASN A 125 -10.80 -1.06 -34.68
C ASN A 125 -9.64 -0.07 -34.85
N SER A 126 -9.84 0.96 -35.68
CA SER A 126 -8.79 1.95 -36.01
C SER A 126 -8.25 2.77 -34.83
N LYS A 127 -8.98 2.85 -33.70
CA LYS A 127 -8.57 3.61 -32.51
C LYS A 127 -8.75 2.87 -31.19
N THR A 128 -9.40 1.72 -31.23
CA THR A 128 -9.78 0.98 -30.02
C THR A 128 -9.71 -0.51 -30.26
N VAL A 129 -9.55 -1.26 -29.19
CA VAL A 129 -9.67 -2.71 -29.14
C VAL A 129 -10.91 -3.05 -28.31
N THR A 130 -11.79 -3.89 -28.86
CA THR A 130 -12.90 -4.46 -28.10
C THR A 130 -12.44 -5.80 -27.55
N CYS A 131 -12.52 -5.98 -26.23
CA CYS A 131 -12.11 -7.23 -25.59
C CYS A 131 -13.31 -8.14 -25.27
N GLU A 132 -13.03 -9.39 -24.92
CA GLU A 132 -14.04 -10.29 -24.40
C GLU A 132 -14.62 -9.77 -23.06
N PRO A 133 -15.95 -9.86 -22.86
CA PRO A 133 -16.55 -9.52 -21.59
C PRO A 133 -16.15 -10.55 -20.52
N ARG A 134 -15.72 -10.07 -19.35
CA ARG A 134 -15.28 -10.93 -18.25
C ARG A 134 -16.42 -11.72 -17.59
N TRP A 135 -17.65 -11.24 -17.75
CA TRP A 135 -18.85 -11.84 -17.17
C TRP A 135 -19.98 -11.85 -18.20
N GLN A 136 -20.78 -12.93 -18.18
CA GLN A 136 -21.96 -13.02 -19.04
C GLN A 136 -22.96 -11.89 -18.74
N GLY A 137 -23.49 -11.26 -19.79
CA GLY A 137 -24.45 -10.17 -19.68
C GLY A 137 -23.83 -8.77 -19.53
N HIS A 138 -22.51 -8.64 -19.47
CA HIS A 138 -21.83 -7.35 -19.47
C HIS A 138 -21.37 -6.94 -20.87
N ASP A 139 -21.36 -5.63 -21.11
CA ASP A 139 -20.81 -5.07 -22.34
C ASP A 139 -19.31 -5.37 -22.48
N ALA A 140 -18.92 -5.71 -23.71
CA ALA A 140 -17.53 -5.91 -24.08
C ALA A 140 -16.76 -4.59 -23.89
N PRO A 141 -15.71 -4.54 -23.05
CA PRO A 141 -14.98 -3.31 -22.82
C PRO A 141 -14.25 -2.87 -24.09
N ARG A 142 -14.27 -1.56 -24.35
CA ARG A 142 -13.56 -0.94 -25.47
C ARG A 142 -12.38 -0.15 -24.93
N ILE A 143 -11.18 -0.60 -25.24
CA ILE A 143 -9.92 -0.05 -24.76
C ILE A 143 -9.29 0.80 -25.87
N PRO A 144 -9.12 2.11 -25.66
CA PRO A 144 -8.36 2.96 -26.57
C PRO A 144 -6.90 2.50 -26.72
N HIS A 145 -6.33 2.66 -27.92
CA HIS A 145 -4.96 2.24 -28.21
C HIS A 145 -3.91 2.88 -27.31
N ASP A 146 -4.08 4.15 -26.93
CA ASP A 146 -3.20 4.90 -26.02
C ASP A 146 -3.20 4.37 -24.58
N ARG A 147 -4.16 3.51 -24.23
CA ARG A 147 -4.26 2.88 -22.91
C ARG A 147 -3.66 1.47 -22.86
N ILE A 148 -3.30 0.91 -24.01
CA ILE A 148 -2.67 -0.40 -24.11
C ILE A 148 -1.21 -0.25 -23.68
N ARG A 149 -0.78 -1.15 -22.79
CA ARG A 149 0.57 -1.14 -22.22
C ARG A 149 1.43 -2.27 -22.73
N GLU A 150 0.83 -3.40 -23.10
CA GLU A 150 1.53 -4.57 -23.63
C GLU A 150 0.58 -5.32 -24.57
N THR A 151 1.12 -5.94 -25.61
CA THR A 151 0.40 -6.84 -26.52
C THR A 151 1.12 -8.20 -26.53
N ARG A 152 0.37 -9.30 -26.48
CA ARG A 152 0.90 -10.67 -26.65
C ARG A 152 0.11 -11.38 -27.73
N HIS A 153 0.82 -11.86 -28.75
CA HIS A 153 0.20 -12.57 -29.85
C HIS A 153 0.03 -14.05 -29.50
N GLN A 154 -1.07 -14.65 -29.96
CA GLN A 154 -1.35 -16.06 -29.70
C GLN A 154 -0.29 -16.99 -30.30
N GLU A 155 0.32 -16.59 -31.42
CA GLU A 155 1.38 -17.33 -32.13
C GLU A 155 2.66 -17.48 -31.28
N ASP A 156 2.92 -16.55 -30.35
CA ASP A 156 4.09 -16.58 -29.45
C ASP A 156 3.88 -17.49 -28.22
N GLN A 157 2.68 -18.07 -28.04
CA GLN A 157 2.36 -18.97 -26.92
C GLN A 157 2.41 -20.46 -27.29
N SER A 158 2.83 -20.78 -28.51
CA SER A 158 2.93 -22.15 -29.05
C SER A 158 4.30 -22.79 -28.81
#